data_AF-W5LAJ0-F1
#
_entry.id   AF-W5LAJ0-F1
#
_cell.length_a   1.000
_cell.length_b   1.000
_cell.length_c   1.000
_cell.angle_alpha   90.00
_cell.angle_beta   90.00
_cell.angle_gamma   90.00
#
_symmetry.space_group_name_H-M   'P 1'
#
loop_
_entity.id
_entity.type
_entity.pdbx_description
1 polymer ?
#
loop_
_entity_poly.entity_id
_entity_poly.type
_entity_poly.pdbx_seq_one_letter_code
_entity_poly.pdbx_strand_id
1 'polypeptide(L)'
;MQGVLRAVELMDDLNVGLLNMSELHAFILRVDPGSFLNFLILSHNILVVFAILFPDHFIPEVHVAMEKFLSQDSLALTEKYR
;
A
#
# COMPACT_ATOMS: atom_id res chain seq x y z
N MET A 1 6.82 -9.41 -2.69
CA MET A 1 6.01 -8.35 -3.35
C MET A 1 4.70 -8.87 -3.98
N GLN A 2 4.25 -10.10 -3.71
CA GLN A 2 3.02 -10.63 -4.33
C GLN A 2 1.75 -9.86 -3.90
N GLY A 3 1.70 -9.33 -2.67
CA GLY A 3 0.57 -8.51 -2.21
C GLY A 3 0.37 -7.24 -3.03
N VAL A 4 1.44 -6.48 -3.30
CA VAL A 4 1.39 -5.28 -4.13
C VAL A 4 1.04 -5.60 -5.58
N LEU A 5 1.55 -6.72 -6.13
CA LEU A 5 1.16 -7.17 -7.48
C LEU A 5 -0.34 -7.48 -7.56
N ARG A 6 -0.90 -8.10 -6.51
CA ARG A 6 -2.34 -8.38 -6.43
C ARG A 6 -3.17 -7.09 -6.32
N ALA A 7 -2.67 -6.09 -5.59
CA ALA A 7 -3.29 -4.77 -5.53
C ALA A 7 -3.28 -4.07 -6.91
N VAL A 8 -2.20 -4.22 -7.69
CA VAL A 8 -2.11 -3.70 -9.07
C VAL A 8 -3.11 -4.39 -10.01
N GLU A 9 -3.29 -5.71 -9.89
CA GLU A 9 -4.29 -6.46 -10.68
C GLU A 9 -5.74 -6.07 -10.36
N LEU A 10 -5.99 -5.56 -9.15
CA LEU A 10 -7.32 -5.27 -8.61
C LEU A 10 -7.50 -3.77 -8.29
N MET A 11 -6.81 -2.88 -9.01
CA MET A 11 -6.83 -1.44 -8.75
C MET A 11 -8.23 -0.81 -8.84
N ASP A 12 -9.16 -1.42 -9.58
CA ASP A 12 -10.55 -0.94 -9.68
C ASP A 12 -11.33 -1.11 -8.38
N ASP A 13 -11.05 -2.15 -7.59
CA ASP A 13 -11.67 -2.41 -6.29
C ASP A 13 -10.68 -3.10 -5.32
N LEU A 14 -9.86 -2.26 -4.68
CA LEU A 14 -8.82 -2.70 -3.74
C LEU A 14 -9.41 -3.30 -2.45
N ASN A 15 -10.57 -2.80 -2.00
CA ASN A 15 -11.18 -3.22 -0.74
C ASN A 15 -11.67 -4.67 -0.81
N VAL A 16 -12.37 -5.02 -1.90
CA VAL A 16 -12.79 -6.40 -2.14
C VAL A 16 -11.58 -7.29 -2.45
N GLY A 17 -10.64 -6.77 -3.24
CA GLY A 17 -9.47 -7.52 -3.69
C GLY A 17 -8.48 -7.91 -2.59
N LEU A 18 -8.34 -7.06 -1.57
CA LEU A 18 -7.38 -7.22 -0.46
C LEU A 18 -8.04 -7.63 0.85
N LEU A 19 -9.32 -8.00 0.84
CA LEU A 19 -10.07 -8.34 2.04
C LEU A 19 -9.39 -9.42 2.90
N ASN A 20 -8.95 -10.51 2.27
CA ASN A 20 -8.21 -11.58 2.95
C ASN A 20 -6.88 -11.10 3.57
N MET A 21 -6.22 -10.14 2.91
CA MET A 21 -4.98 -9.54 3.40
C MET A 21 -5.28 -8.60 4.58
N SER A 22 -6.33 -7.80 4.51
CA SER A 22 -6.76 -6.94 5.62
C SER A 22 -7.10 -7.76 6.87
N GLU A 23 -7.82 -8.88 6.72
CA GLU A 23 -8.14 -9.79 7.83
C GLU A 23 -6.89 -10.44 8.45
N LEU A 24 -5.92 -10.85 7.63
CA LEU A 24 -4.64 -11.39 8.11
C LEU A 24 -3.90 -10.37 8.98
N HIS A 25 -3.81 -9.11 8.52
CA HIS A 25 -3.13 -8.05 9.24
C HIS A 25 -3.87 -7.72 10.55
N ALA A 26 -5.21 -7.66 10.53
CA ALA A 26 -6.04 -7.32 11.68
C ALA A 26 -6.12 -8.42 12.74
N PHE A 27 -6.47 -9.65 12.37
CA PHE A 27 -6.84 -10.69 13.33
C PHE A 27 -5.70 -11.65 13.69
N ILE A 28 -4.82 -11.96 12.74
CA ILE A 28 -3.75 -12.94 12.92
C ILE A 28 -2.45 -12.24 13.34
N LEU A 29 -2.00 -11.26 12.55
CA LEU A 29 -0.75 -10.54 12.81
C LEU A 29 -0.90 -9.47 13.88
N ARG A 30 -2.14 -8.99 14.11
CA ARG A 30 -2.50 -8.00 15.13
C ARG A 30 -1.59 -6.77 15.12
N VAL A 31 -1.35 -6.21 13.94
CA VAL A 31 -0.57 -4.96 13.84
C VAL A 31 -1.33 -3.85 14.58
N ASP A 32 -0.73 -3.25 15.60
CA ASP A 32 -1.39 -2.29 16.49
C ASP A 32 -2.09 -1.12 15.78
N PRO A 33 -3.09 -0.43 16.40
CA PRO A 33 -3.92 0.62 15.80
C PRO A 33 -3.19 1.89 15.34
N GLY A 34 -1.88 2.00 15.55
CA GLY A 34 -1.00 2.88 14.76
C GLY A 34 -0.73 2.35 13.34
N SER A 35 -1.40 1.29 12.91
CA SER A 35 -1.18 0.53 11.68
C SER A 35 -1.21 1.42 10.44
N PHE A 36 -2.10 2.40 10.38
CA PHE A 36 -2.10 3.37 9.27
C PHE A 36 -0.78 4.14 9.15
N LEU A 37 -0.16 4.53 10.28
CA LEU A 37 1.17 5.14 10.29
C LEU A 37 2.25 4.16 9.83
N ASN A 38 2.19 2.88 10.23
CA ASN A 38 3.15 1.87 9.78
C ASN A 38 3.06 1.60 8.28
N PHE A 39 1.85 1.53 7.72
CA PHE A 39 1.64 1.38 6.28
C PHE A 39 2.05 2.63 5.49
N LEU A 40 1.86 3.83 6.04
CA LEU A 40 2.39 5.07 5.46
C LEU A 40 3.92 5.11 5.45
N ILE A 41 4.58 4.68 6.54
CA ILE A 41 6.04 4.61 6.60
C ILE A 41 6.56 3.60 5.57
N LEU A 42 5.92 2.44 5.45
CA LEU A 42 6.29 1.45 4.43
C LEU A 42 6.10 2.02 3.01
N SER A 43 4.98 2.69 2.75
CA SER A 43 4.68 3.33 1.47
C SER A 43 5.75 4.36 1.09
N HIS A 44 6.16 5.20 2.03
CA HIS A 44 7.22 6.18 1.81
C HIS A 44 8.58 5.52 1.51
N ASN A 45 8.94 4.48 2.26
CA ASN A 45 10.18 3.74 1.99
C ASN A 45 10.19 3.11 0.59
N ILE A 46 9.05 2.60 0.11
CA ILE A 46 8.90 2.09 -1.26
C ILE A 46 9.11 3.22 -2.29
N LEU A 47 8.54 4.41 -2.06
CA LEU A 47 8.76 5.57 -2.94
C LEU A 47 10.23 6.00 -2.99
N VAL A 48 10.93 6.00 -1.85
CA VAL A 48 12.37 6.31 -1.80
C VAL A 48 13.17 5.28 -2.59
N VAL A 49 12.83 3.99 -2.48
CA VAL A 49 13.48 2.93 -3.28
C VAL A 49 13.21 3.13 -4.78
N PHE A 50 12.00 3.53 -5.18
CA PHE A 50 11.73 3.85 -6.58
C PHE A 50 12.52 5.06 -7.09
N ALA A 51 12.67 6.11 -6.27
CA ALA A 51 13.49 7.27 -6.62
C ALA A 51 14.97 6.89 -6.84
N ILE A 52 15.50 5.95 -6.06
CA ILE A 52 16.89 5.47 -6.18
C ILE A 52 17.07 4.53 -7.39
N LEU A 53 16.12 3.63 -7.64
CA LEU A 53 16.21 2.63 -8.71
C LEU A 53 15.87 3.19 -10.09
N PHE A 54 15.00 4.19 -10.18
CA PHE A 54 14.49 4.73 -11.44
C PHE A 54 14.60 6.27 -11.49
N PRO A 55 15.79 6.85 -11.33
CA PRO A 55 15.96 8.30 -11.21
C PRO A 55 15.45 9.07 -12.45
N ASP A 56 15.67 8.54 -13.65
CA ASP A 56 15.27 9.19 -14.91
C ASP A 56 13.77 9.09 -15.20
N HIS A 57 13.08 8.14 -14.56
CA HIS A 57 11.65 7.89 -14.77
C HIS A 57 10.78 8.34 -13.59
N PHE A 58 11.39 8.79 -12.49
CA PHE A 58 10.70 9.29 -11.31
C PHE A 58 10.33 10.78 -11.48
N ILE A 59 9.55 11.04 -12.52
CA ILE A 59 8.99 12.37 -12.78
C ILE A 59 7.87 12.70 -11.76
N PRO A 60 7.56 13.98 -11.53
CA PRO A 60 6.55 14.39 -10.54
C PRO A 60 5.19 13.72 -10.73
N GLU A 61 4.76 13.48 -11.99
CA GLU A 61 3.50 12.81 -12.31
C GLU A 61 3.48 11.36 -11.85
N VAL A 62 4.59 10.63 -12.04
CA VAL A 62 4.75 9.25 -11.58
C VAL A 62 4.83 9.19 -10.07
N HIS A 63 5.54 10.14 -9.45
CA HIS A 63 5.61 10.23 -7.99
C HIS A 63 4.22 10.37 -7.37
N VAL A 64 3.42 11.33 -7.86
CA VAL A 64 2.05 11.57 -7.36
C VAL A 64 1.14 10.37 -7.62
N ALA A 65 1.24 9.74 -8.80
CA ALA A 65 0.45 8.54 -9.11
C ALA A 65 0.77 7.38 -8.16
N MET A 66 2.06 7.16 -7.87
CA MET A 66 2.50 6.08 -7.00
C MET A 66 2.18 6.34 -5.52
N GLU A 67 2.33 7.58 -5.07
CA GLU A 67 1.91 8.01 -3.73
C GLU A 67 0.40 7.80 -3.54
N LYS A 68 -0.42 8.18 -4.53
CA LYS A 68 -1.87 7.99 -4.49
C LYS A 68 -2.24 6.50 -4.42
N PHE A 69 -1.60 5.66 -5.23
CA PHE A 69 -1.86 4.22 -5.22
C PHE A 69 -1.51 3.59 -3.87
N LEU A 70 -0.32 3.85 -3.33
CA LEU A 70 0.13 3.28 -2.05
C LEU A 70 -0.71 3.76 -0.86
N SER A 71 -1.23 4.99 -0.93
CA SER A 71 -2.18 5.51 0.06
C SER A 71 -3.52 4.75 0.04
N GLN A 72 -4.05 4.43 -1.14
CA GLN A 72 -5.28 3.64 -1.26
C GLN A 72 -5.07 2.18 -0.82
N ASP A 73 -3.93 1.58 -1.16
CA ASP A 73 -3.55 0.23 -0.71
C ASP A 73 -3.48 0.16 0.83
N SER A 74 -2.86 1.16 1.46
CA SER A 74 -2.81 1.29 2.92
C SER A 74 -4.20 1.44 3.55
N LEU A 75 -5.13 2.14 2.89
CA LEU A 75 -6.50 2.31 3.35
C LEU A 75 -7.27 0.97 3.27
N ALA A 76 -7.17 0.25 2.15
CA ALA A 76 -7.82 -1.04 1.96
C ALA A 76 -7.32 -2.09 2.99
N LEU A 77 -6.02 -2.10 3.28
CA LEU A 77 -5.45 -2.99 4.30
C LEU A 77 -5.93 -2.66 5.72
N THR A 78 -6.27 -1.40 5.99
CA THR A 78 -6.74 -0.96 7.32
C THR A 78 -8.25 -1.05 7.52
N GLU A 79 -9.02 -1.44 6.49
CA GLU A 79 -10.48 -1.42 6.54
C GLU A 79 -11.06 -2.37 7.59
N LYS A 80 -10.49 -3.56 7.79
CA LYS A 80 -10.95 -4.55 8.78
C LYS A 80 -10.44 -4.32 10.21
N TYR A 81 -9.67 -3.25 10.43
CA TYR A 81 -9.24 -2.85 11.78
C TYR A 81 -10.30 -2.05 12.54
N ARG A 82 -11.31 -1.53 11.85
CA ARG A 82 -12.49 -0.88 12.44
C ARG A 82 -13.56 -1.90 12.78
#